data_AF-A0A7C3A2M8-F1
#
_entry.id   AF-A0A7C3A2M8-F1
#
_cell.length_a   1.000
_cell.length_b   1.000
_cell.length_c   1.000
_cell.angle_alpha   90.00
_cell.angle_beta   90.00
_cell.angle_gamma   90.00
#
_symmetry.space_group_name_H-M   'P 1'
#
loop_
_entity.id
_entity.type
_entity.pdbx_description
1 polymer ?
#
loop_
_entity_poly.entity_id
_entity_poly.type
_entity_poly.pdbx_seq_one_letter_code
_entity_poly.pdbx_strand_id
1 'polypeptide(L)'
;MPIYQRSYRHFEGRTRQRFRWWIVIEQELRVLATARPFLILLLLALLHCILRLLQVVAYDVVIQDPNHPLTPILRQIQGLMVNEQMFFDFIRLQTPLIFILFLYAGSGMICNDFRYNLMEVYFSKPIRWYDYALGKFLALVLLGLSISAAPAIFLVVLHNMLLAKMEVLQQTWWWPLPILGFSLVVIVPAALAILASSALLPSQNFAAIAIFMILIANSTMAGAFAGLLQNRNYFIISVPMALHR
;
A
#
# COMPACT_ATOMS: atom_id res chain seq x y z
N MET A 1 -50.77 -12.16 21.01
CA MET A 1 -50.11 -11.07 21.77
C MET A 1 -49.84 -9.92 20.82
N PRO A 2 -50.42 -8.72 20.99
CA PRO A 2 -50.27 -7.65 20.00
C PRO A 2 -48.99 -6.85 20.25
N ILE A 3 -48.22 -6.59 19.19
CA ILE A 3 -46.87 -5.98 19.20
C ILE A 3 -47.00 -4.44 19.17
N TYR A 4 -47.40 -3.81 20.28
CA TYR A 4 -47.66 -2.35 20.34
C TYR A 4 -46.59 -1.50 21.07
N GLN A 5 -45.43 -2.05 21.45
CA GLN A 5 -44.50 -1.34 22.36
C GLN A 5 -43.04 -1.27 21.93
N ARG A 6 -42.76 -1.07 20.63
CA ARG A 6 -41.40 -0.67 20.21
C ARG A 6 -41.44 0.66 19.48
N SER A 7 -41.78 1.71 20.21
CA SER A 7 -41.58 3.09 19.78
C SER A 7 -40.08 3.35 19.59
N TYR A 8 -39.72 4.05 18.52
CA TYR A 8 -38.32 4.39 18.21
C TYR A 8 -37.71 5.18 19.38
N ARG A 9 -36.68 4.64 20.03
CA ARG A 9 -35.97 5.34 21.09
C ARG A 9 -35.11 6.43 20.44
N HIS A 10 -35.27 7.68 20.90
CA HIS A 10 -34.43 8.77 20.42
C HIS A 10 -32.97 8.50 20.79
N PHE A 11 -32.05 8.86 19.90
CA PHE A 11 -30.62 8.68 20.11
C PHE A 11 -30.12 9.64 21.19
N GLU A 12 -29.84 9.11 22.39
CA GLU A 12 -29.33 9.87 23.55
C GLU A 12 -27.78 9.99 23.58
N GLY A 13 -27.09 9.42 22.58
CA GLY A 13 -25.63 9.40 22.51
C GLY A 13 -25.01 10.73 22.05
N ARG A 14 -23.73 10.96 22.39
CA ARG A 14 -22.95 12.08 21.84
C ARG A 14 -22.45 11.73 20.44
N THR A 15 -22.69 12.60 19.47
CA THR A 15 -22.16 12.44 18.11
C THR A 15 -20.68 12.85 18.05
N ARG A 16 -19.83 12.02 17.46
CA ARG A 16 -18.41 12.33 17.29
C ARG A 16 -18.26 13.42 16.22
N GLN A 17 -17.81 14.60 16.62
CA GLN A 17 -17.70 15.74 15.70
C GLN A 17 -16.36 15.82 14.93
N ARG A 18 -15.28 15.27 15.48
CA ARG A 18 -13.92 15.32 14.89
C ARG A 18 -13.49 13.95 14.34
N PHE A 19 -12.72 13.97 13.25
CA PHE A 19 -12.18 12.78 12.58
C PHE A 19 -13.25 11.75 12.18
N ARG A 20 -14.33 12.23 11.57
CA ARG A 20 -15.48 11.40 11.14
C ARG A 20 -15.06 10.38 10.08
N TRP A 21 -14.13 10.78 9.20
CA TRP A 21 -13.51 9.92 8.19
C TRP A 21 -12.81 8.68 8.76
N TRP A 22 -12.36 8.69 10.02
CA TRP A 22 -11.74 7.53 10.66
C TRP A 22 -12.70 6.34 10.76
N ILE A 23 -13.99 6.60 10.98
CA ILE A 23 -15.01 5.55 11.09
C ILE A 23 -15.13 4.82 9.74
N VAL A 24 -15.05 5.55 8.63
CA VAL A 24 -15.10 4.95 7.28
C VAL A 24 -13.89 4.04 7.09
N ILE A 25 -12.68 4.51 7.43
CA ILE A 25 -11.45 3.69 7.36
C ILE A 25 -11.62 2.40 8.17
N GLU A 26 -12.07 2.51 9.41
CA GLU A 26 -12.24 1.35 10.29
C GLU A 26 -13.23 0.33 9.71
N GLN A 27 -14.35 0.79 9.14
CA GLN A 27 -15.32 -0.10 8.50
C GLN A 27 -14.72 -0.80 7.28
N GLU A 28 -14.03 -0.07 6.39
CA GLU A 28 -13.39 -0.66 5.20
C GLU A 28 -12.37 -1.72 5.59
N LEU A 29 -11.45 -1.40 6.50
CA LEU A 29 -10.41 -2.34 6.93
C LEU A 29 -11.01 -3.54 7.65
N ARG A 30 -12.08 -3.36 8.44
CA ARG A 30 -12.75 -4.46 9.13
C ARG A 30 -13.41 -5.43 8.15
N VAL A 31 -14.10 -4.92 7.14
CA VAL A 31 -14.71 -5.76 6.09
C VAL A 31 -13.63 -6.53 5.34
N LEU A 32 -12.55 -5.85 4.93
CA LEU A 32 -11.43 -6.47 4.22
C LEU A 32 -10.73 -7.55 5.06
N ALA A 33 -10.52 -7.32 6.36
CA ALA A 33 -9.85 -8.26 7.25
C ALA A 33 -10.59 -9.60 7.41
N THR A 34 -11.89 -9.66 7.11
CA THR A 34 -12.67 -10.91 7.13
C THR A 34 -12.53 -11.72 5.83
N ALA A 35 -12.05 -11.11 4.75
CA ALA A 35 -11.96 -11.75 3.45
C ALA A 35 -10.72 -12.66 3.35
N ARG A 36 -10.93 -13.95 3.08
CA ARG A 36 -9.83 -14.92 2.87
C ARG A 36 -8.81 -14.51 1.80
N PRO A 37 -9.18 -14.06 0.58
CA PRO A 37 -8.19 -13.67 -0.42
C PRO A 37 -7.36 -12.45 0.03
N PHE A 38 -7.96 -11.51 0.77
CA PHE A 38 -7.23 -10.40 1.36
C PHE A 38 -6.16 -10.90 2.35
N LEU A 39 -6.51 -11.85 3.23
CA LEU A 39 -5.57 -12.45 4.16
C LEU A 39 -4.43 -13.20 3.47
N ILE A 40 -4.70 -13.89 2.35
CA ILE A 40 -3.67 -14.57 1.56
C ILE A 40 -2.69 -13.57 0.96
N LEU A 41 -3.18 -12.47 0.37
CA LEU A 41 -2.32 -11.42 -0.18
C LEU A 41 -1.49 -10.75 0.92
N LEU A 42 -2.08 -10.51 2.09
CA LEU A 42 -1.39 -9.96 3.24
C LEU A 42 -0.31 -10.92 3.77
N LEU A 43 -0.59 -12.22 3.83
CA LEU A 43 0.39 -13.24 4.21
C LEU A 43 1.55 -13.28 3.21
N LEU A 44 1.27 -13.23 1.90
CA LEU A 44 2.31 -13.17 0.88
C LEU A 44 3.19 -11.92 1.02
N ALA A 45 2.58 -10.78 1.36
CA ALA A 45 3.32 -9.54 1.60
C ALA A 45 4.21 -9.64 2.84
N LEU A 46 3.67 -10.24 3.91
CA LEU A 46 4.39 -10.53 5.14
C LEU A 46 5.54 -11.52 4.89
N LEU A 47 5.34 -12.54 4.06
CA LEU A 47 6.38 -13.50 3.70
C LEU A 47 7.58 -12.78 3.05
N HIS A 48 7.33 -11.87 2.11
CA HIS A 48 8.39 -11.07 1.51
C HIS A 48 9.11 -10.18 2.55
N CYS A 49 8.37 -9.59 3.48
CA CYS A 49 8.93 -8.84 4.61
C CYS A 49 9.82 -9.72 5.52
N ILE A 50 9.38 -10.94 5.83
CA ILE A 50 10.14 -11.90 6.65
C ILE A 50 11.43 -12.28 5.94
N LEU A 51 11.40 -12.52 4.63
CA LEU A 51 12.62 -12.82 3.85
C LEU A 51 13.63 -11.67 3.91
N ARG A 52 13.18 -10.41 3.79
CA ARG A 52 14.08 -9.25 3.94
C ARG A 52 14.55 -9.04 5.37
N LEU A 53 13.73 -9.36 6.37
CA LEU A 53 14.14 -9.35 7.77
C LEU A 53 15.29 -10.33 8.01
N LEU A 54 15.15 -11.58 7.55
CA LEU A 54 16.20 -12.59 7.65
C LEU A 54 17.48 -12.15 6.94
N GLN A 55 17.35 -11.51 5.77
CA GLN A 55 18.49 -10.94 5.05
C GLN A 55 19.22 -9.87 5.89
N VAL A 56 18.50 -8.89 6.45
CA VAL A 56 19.10 -7.82 7.27
C VAL A 56 19.83 -8.39 8.48
N VAL A 57 19.17 -9.29 9.22
CA VAL A 57 19.77 -9.94 10.40
C VAL A 57 21.01 -10.74 10.01
N ALA A 58 20.95 -11.54 8.95
CA ALA A 58 22.09 -12.34 8.50
C ALA A 58 23.28 -11.47 8.06
N TYR A 59 23.02 -10.37 7.36
CA TYR A 59 24.06 -9.44 6.93
C TYR A 59 24.73 -8.74 8.12
N ASP A 60 23.93 -8.22 9.05
CA ASP A 60 24.45 -7.48 10.20
C ASP A 60 25.26 -8.36 11.15
N VAL A 61 24.80 -9.59 11.41
CA VAL A 61 25.54 -10.57 12.23
C VAL A 61 26.89 -10.90 11.59
N VAL A 62 26.93 -11.15 10.28
CA VAL A 62 28.19 -11.53 9.60
C VAL A 62 29.18 -10.36 9.51
N ILE A 63 28.71 -9.11 9.47
CA ILE A 63 29.59 -7.93 9.46
C ILE A 63 30.17 -7.62 10.83
N GLN A 64 29.48 -8.00 11.91
CA GLN A 64 30.00 -7.84 13.25
C GLN A 64 31.21 -8.75 13.54
N ASP A 65 31.30 -9.90 12.85
CA ASP A 65 32.40 -10.87 12.99
C ASP A 65 33.36 -10.83 11.78
N PRO A 66 34.52 -10.14 11.87
CA PRO A 66 35.45 -10.00 10.74
C PRO A 66 36.04 -11.32 10.23
N ASN A 67 36.08 -12.36 11.08
CA ASN A 67 36.65 -13.67 10.77
C ASN A 67 35.62 -14.67 10.23
N HIS A 68 34.37 -14.24 10.00
CA HIS A 68 33.33 -15.17 9.59
C HIS A 68 33.56 -15.67 8.14
N PRO A 69 33.52 -16.99 7.88
CA PRO A 69 33.87 -17.57 6.58
C PRO A 69 32.92 -17.17 5.44
N LEU A 70 31.72 -16.67 5.75
CA LEU A 70 30.75 -16.20 4.74
C LEU A 70 30.93 -14.72 4.34
N THR A 71 31.85 -13.97 4.97
CA THR A 71 32.11 -12.56 4.63
C THR A 71 32.48 -12.33 3.14
N PRO A 72 33.35 -13.12 2.47
CA PRO A 72 33.65 -12.90 1.06
C PRO A 72 32.45 -13.23 0.15
N ILE A 73 31.65 -14.24 0.51
CA ILE A 73 30.48 -14.67 -0.27
C ILE A 73 29.38 -13.60 -0.22
N LEU A 74 29.10 -13.02 0.95
CA LEU A 74 28.12 -11.94 1.10
C LEU A 74 28.53 -10.67 0.37
N ARG A 75 29.82 -10.35 0.33
CA ARG A 75 30.33 -9.17 -0.40
C ARG A 75 30.27 -9.33 -1.91
N GLN A 76 30.29 -10.57 -2.42
CA GLN A 76 30.20 -10.83 -3.86
C GLN A 76 28.75 -10.74 -4.37
N ILE A 77 27.76 -11.04 -3.52
CA ILE A 77 26.35 -11.01 -3.89
C ILE A 77 25.77 -9.62 -3.56
N GLN A 78 25.81 -8.71 -4.54
CA GLN A 78 25.33 -7.33 -4.40
C GLN A 78 23.88 -7.24 -3.87
N GLY A 79 23.00 -8.19 -4.22
CA GLY A 79 21.61 -8.21 -3.76
C GLY A 79 21.40 -8.60 -2.29
N LEU A 80 22.44 -9.11 -1.62
CA LEU A 80 22.41 -9.44 -0.19
C LEU A 80 22.94 -8.30 0.70
N MET A 81 23.56 -7.28 0.11
CA MET A 81 24.01 -6.12 0.87
C MET A 81 22.82 -5.33 1.44
N VAL A 82 23.01 -4.79 2.65
CA VAL A 82 22.06 -3.85 3.26
C VAL A 82 22.55 -2.44 2.95
N ASN A 83 21.88 -1.82 1.98
CA ASN A 83 22.15 -0.49 1.47
C ASN A 83 20.83 0.11 0.98
N GLU A 84 20.84 1.41 0.67
CA GLU A 84 19.65 2.19 0.27
C GLU A 84 18.83 1.49 -0.83
N GLN A 85 19.52 0.92 -1.82
CA GLN A 85 18.92 0.19 -2.95
C GLN A 85 18.06 -1.00 -2.51
N MET A 86 18.45 -1.70 -1.44
CA MET A 86 17.68 -2.84 -0.92
C MET A 86 16.26 -2.43 -0.52
N PHE A 87 16.09 -1.25 0.06
CA PHE A 87 14.78 -0.74 0.49
C PHE A 87 13.91 -0.31 -0.70
N PHE A 88 14.51 0.29 -1.72
CA PHE A 88 13.81 0.59 -2.97
C PHE A 88 13.39 -0.69 -3.69
N ASP A 89 14.27 -1.69 -3.78
CA ASP A 89 13.96 -2.98 -4.38
C ASP A 89 12.88 -3.73 -3.60
N PHE A 90 12.84 -3.61 -2.28
CA PHE A 90 11.76 -4.15 -1.46
C PHE A 90 10.40 -3.55 -1.84
N ILE A 91 10.29 -2.21 -1.90
CA ILE A 91 9.03 -1.55 -2.29
C ILE A 91 8.66 -1.88 -3.74
N ARG A 92 9.64 -1.92 -4.64
CA ARG A 92 9.45 -2.27 -6.06
C ARG A 92 8.90 -3.68 -6.22
N LEU A 93 9.47 -4.67 -5.51
CA LEU A 93 8.98 -6.05 -5.54
C LEU A 93 7.60 -6.21 -4.89
N GLN A 94 7.27 -5.39 -3.89
CA GLN A 94 5.93 -5.38 -3.29
C GLN A 94 4.88 -4.65 -4.14
N THR A 95 5.28 -3.74 -5.02
CA THR A 95 4.35 -2.94 -5.84
C THR A 95 3.29 -3.77 -6.59
N PRO A 96 3.62 -4.86 -7.33
CA PRO A 96 2.60 -5.67 -7.98
C PRO A 96 1.60 -6.28 -6.99
N LEU A 97 2.06 -6.65 -5.80
CA LEU A 97 1.19 -7.19 -4.76
C LEU A 97 0.25 -6.13 -4.19
N ILE A 98 0.77 -4.93 -3.91
CA ILE A 98 -0.02 -3.76 -3.49
C ILE A 98 -1.08 -3.44 -4.54
N PHE A 99 -0.72 -3.50 -5.82
CA PHE A 99 -1.65 -3.26 -6.92
C PHE A 99 -2.79 -4.29 -6.94
N ILE A 100 -2.47 -5.58 -6.87
CA ILE A 100 -3.49 -6.65 -6.80
C ILE A 100 -4.39 -6.47 -5.58
N LEU A 101 -3.80 -6.11 -4.44
CA LEU A 101 -4.53 -5.84 -3.20
C LEU A 101 -5.47 -4.64 -3.34
N PHE A 102 -5.01 -3.54 -3.93
CA PHE A 102 -5.86 -2.36 -4.17
C PHE A 102 -6.96 -2.67 -5.17
N LEU A 103 -6.68 -3.48 -6.17
CA LEU A 103 -7.68 -3.87 -7.16
C LEU A 103 -8.76 -4.75 -6.52
N TYR A 104 -8.37 -5.66 -5.62
CA TYR A 104 -9.32 -6.45 -4.83
C TYR A 104 -10.13 -5.57 -3.85
N ALA A 105 -9.43 -4.73 -3.07
CA ALA A 105 -10.04 -3.95 -1.99
C ALA A 105 -10.83 -2.73 -2.50
N GLY A 106 -10.28 -2.00 -3.47
CA GLY A 106 -10.75 -0.68 -3.89
C GLY A 106 -11.69 -0.67 -5.10
N SER A 107 -11.63 -1.68 -6.00
CA SER A 107 -12.49 -1.70 -7.19
C SER A 107 -13.97 -1.64 -6.87
N GLY A 108 -14.36 -2.24 -5.74
CA GLY A 108 -15.74 -2.30 -5.24
C GLY A 108 -16.12 -1.18 -4.27
N MET A 109 -15.16 -0.36 -3.80
CA MET A 109 -15.37 0.48 -2.62
C MET A 109 -16.50 1.49 -2.77
N ILE A 110 -16.68 2.08 -3.95
CA ILE A 110 -17.70 3.11 -4.18
C ILE A 110 -18.88 2.51 -4.96
N CYS A 111 -18.63 1.72 -6.00
CA CYS A 111 -19.71 1.14 -6.81
C CYS A 111 -20.64 0.23 -5.98
N ASN A 112 -20.10 -0.55 -5.03
CA ASN A 112 -20.91 -1.42 -4.20
C ASN A 112 -21.73 -0.61 -3.18
N ASP A 113 -21.21 0.52 -2.69
CA ASP A 113 -21.96 1.41 -1.81
C ASP A 113 -23.20 1.98 -2.50
N PHE A 114 -23.08 2.34 -3.78
CA PHE A 114 -24.23 2.74 -4.60
C PHE A 114 -25.17 1.57 -4.88
N ARG A 115 -24.63 0.40 -5.28
CA ARG A 115 -25.44 -0.78 -5.63
C ARG A 115 -26.29 -1.29 -4.48
N TYR A 116 -25.78 -1.21 -3.25
CA TYR A 116 -26.46 -1.68 -2.05
C TYR A 116 -27.13 -0.55 -1.25
N ASN A 117 -27.29 0.65 -1.83
CA ASN A 117 -27.89 1.83 -1.19
C ASN A 117 -27.25 2.19 0.17
N LEU A 118 -25.97 1.87 0.37
CA LEU A 118 -25.24 2.19 1.60
C LEU A 118 -24.98 3.69 1.73
N MET A 119 -25.04 4.44 0.64
CA MET A 119 -24.87 5.89 0.65
C MET A 119 -25.90 6.59 1.56
N GLU A 120 -27.15 6.10 1.59
CA GLU A 120 -28.20 6.59 2.51
C GLU A 120 -27.86 6.27 3.97
N VAL A 121 -27.27 5.10 4.22
CA VAL A 121 -26.83 4.68 5.55
C VAL A 121 -25.64 5.51 6.03
N TYR A 122 -24.72 5.89 5.14
CA TYR A 122 -23.60 6.77 5.47
C TYR A 122 -24.06 8.19 5.77
N PHE A 123 -24.94 8.76 4.94
CA PHE A 123 -25.39 10.15 5.07
C PHE A 123 -26.57 10.37 6.03
N SER A 124 -27.23 9.30 6.50
CA SER A 124 -28.13 9.38 7.67
C SER A 124 -27.37 9.63 8.99
N LYS A 125 -26.07 9.32 9.01
CA LYS A 125 -25.15 9.64 10.10
C LYS A 125 -24.53 11.01 9.86
N PRO A 126 -23.94 11.67 10.88
CA PRO A 126 -23.29 12.97 10.72
C PRO A 126 -21.94 12.85 9.96
N ILE A 127 -21.93 12.24 8.78
CA ILE A 127 -20.77 12.07 7.89
C ILE A 127 -21.04 12.94 6.65
N ARG A 128 -20.09 13.79 6.27
CA ARG A 128 -20.20 14.61 5.06
C ARG A 128 -19.59 13.87 3.87
N TRP A 129 -19.92 14.28 2.64
CA TRP A 129 -19.43 13.64 1.41
C TRP A 129 -17.89 13.63 1.32
N TYR A 130 -17.22 14.68 1.79
CA TYR A 130 -15.75 14.75 1.79
C TYR A 130 -15.14 13.86 2.88
N ASP A 131 -15.81 13.67 4.03
CA ASP A 131 -15.36 12.74 5.07
C ASP A 131 -15.42 11.29 4.56
N TYR A 132 -16.46 10.99 3.77
CA TYR A 132 -16.61 9.71 3.08
C TYR A 132 -15.50 9.48 2.06
N ALA A 133 -15.31 10.42 1.11
CA ALA A 133 -14.31 10.29 0.06
C ALA A 133 -12.89 10.21 0.62
N LEU A 134 -12.56 11.07 1.60
CA LEU A 134 -11.27 11.08 2.27
C LEU A 134 -11.06 9.80 3.08
N GLY A 135 -12.10 9.28 3.73
CA GLY A 135 -12.05 8.00 4.45
C GLY A 135 -11.72 6.82 3.53
N LYS A 136 -12.39 6.71 2.36
CA LYS A 136 -12.10 5.67 1.36
C LYS A 136 -10.69 5.79 0.80
N PHE A 137 -10.25 7.01 0.48
CA PHE A 137 -8.89 7.28 0.02
C PHE A 137 -7.84 6.90 1.07
N LEU A 138 -7.99 7.38 2.29
CA LEU A 138 -7.06 7.07 3.38
C LEU A 138 -7.06 5.58 3.74
N ALA A 139 -8.18 4.87 3.61
CA ALA A 139 -8.21 3.42 3.84
C ALA A 139 -7.25 2.69 2.90
N LEU A 140 -7.25 3.01 1.60
CA LEU A 140 -6.31 2.44 0.64
C LEU A 140 -4.88 2.91 0.88
N VAL A 141 -4.68 4.21 1.17
CA VAL A 141 -3.33 4.73 1.44
C VAL A 141 -2.71 4.07 2.67
N LEU A 142 -3.45 3.97 3.78
CA LEU A 142 -2.99 3.30 4.99
C LEU A 142 -2.73 1.80 4.75
N LEU A 143 -3.57 1.15 3.96
CA LEU A 143 -3.37 -0.25 3.58
C LEU A 143 -2.10 -0.45 2.73
N GLY A 144 -1.82 0.46 1.80
CA GLY A 144 -0.59 0.41 1.00
C GLY A 144 0.66 0.71 1.85
N LEU A 145 0.57 1.70 2.74
CA LEU A 145 1.67 2.10 3.62
C LEU A 145 1.98 1.03 4.66
N SER A 146 0.98 0.33 5.19
CA SER A 146 1.18 -0.75 6.16
C SER A 146 1.94 -1.94 5.57
N ILE A 147 1.89 -2.12 4.24
CA ILE A 147 2.59 -3.19 3.54
C ILE A 147 3.94 -2.75 3.00
N SER A 148 4.11 -1.47 2.65
CA SER A 148 5.35 -0.95 2.05
C SER A 148 6.22 -0.17 3.02
N ALA A 149 5.86 1.09 3.31
CA ALA A 149 6.69 1.99 4.10
C ALA A 149 6.85 1.50 5.55
N ALA A 150 5.78 0.98 6.16
CA ALA A 150 5.83 0.52 7.55
C ALA A 150 6.86 -0.61 7.77
N PRO A 151 6.86 -1.72 7.01
CA PRO A 151 7.88 -2.74 7.14
C PRO A 151 9.27 -2.26 6.68
N ALA A 152 9.36 -1.41 5.66
CA ALA A 152 10.65 -0.86 5.23
C ALA A 152 11.30 -0.02 6.35
N ILE A 153 10.53 0.87 6.99
CA ILE A 153 11.00 1.67 8.14
C ILE A 153 11.34 0.75 9.32
N PHE A 154 10.53 -0.28 9.57
CA PHE A 154 10.82 -1.27 10.61
C PHE A 154 12.18 -1.96 10.38
N LEU A 155 12.49 -2.34 9.15
CA LEU A 155 13.78 -2.93 8.77
C LEU A 155 14.95 -1.94 8.97
N VAL A 156 14.76 -0.65 8.67
CA VAL A 156 15.77 0.39 8.94
C VAL A 156 16.04 0.51 10.45
N VAL A 157 14.99 0.54 11.26
CA VAL A 157 15.12 0.60 12.73
C VAL A 157 15.85 -0.64 13.24
N LEU A 158 15.48 -1.83 12.75
CA LEU A 158 16.13 -3.09 13.12
C LEU A 158 17.64 -3.08 12.80
N HIS A 159 18.00 -2.65 11.59
CA HIS A 159 19.40 -2.52 11.16
C HIS A 159 20.21 -1.59 12.09
N ASN A 160 19.65 -0.42 12.43
CA ASN A 160 20.28 0.53 13.34
C ASN A 160 20.46 -0.05 14.76
N MET A 161 19.47 -0.81 15.25
CA MET A 161 19.54 -1.45 16.56
C MET A 161 20.58 -2.57 16.61
N LEU A 162 20.75 -3.33 15.52
CA LEU A 162 21.70 -4.43 15.44
C LEU A 162 23.16 -3.94 15.45
N LEU A 163 23.49 -2.94 14.62
CA LEU A 163 24.87 -2.49 14.47
C LEU A 163 25.33 -1.51 15.55
N ALA A 164 24.40 -0.83 16.26
CA ALA A 164 24.64 0.04 17.41
C ALA A 164 25.88 0.95 17.35
N LYS A 165 26.27 1.38 16.13
CA LYS A 165 27.42 2.24 15.85
C LYS A 165 26.93 3.62 15.47
N MET A 166 27.53 4.65 16.08
CA MET A 166 27.09 6.03 15.87
C MET A 166 27.30 6.52 14.43
N GLU A 167 28.31 5.97 13.74
CA GLU A 167 28.58 6.21 12.31
C GLU A 167 27.43 5.72 11.41
N VAL A 168 26.88 4.53 11.68
CA VAL A 168 25.76 3.95 10.93
C VAL A 168 24.51 4.80 11.14
N LEU A 169 24.24 5.24 12.37
CA LEU A 169 23.08 6.07 12.67
C LEU A 169 23.10 7.41 11.92
N GLN A 170 24.27 8.05 11.81
CA GLN A 170 24.46 9.30 11.04
C GLN A 170 24.33 9.11 9.52
N GLN A 171 24.55 7.90 9.02
CA GLN A 171 24.38 7.58 7.60
C GLN A 171 22.94 7.17 7.27
N THR A 172 22.20 6.60 8.22
CA THR A 172 20.90 5.96 7.97
C THR A 172 19.70 6.81 8.43
N TRP A 173 19.88 7.85 9.23
CA TRP A 173 18.76 8.65 9.78
C TRP A 173 17.81 9.24 8.72
N TRP A 174 18.31 9.51 7.51
CA TRP A 174 17.52 10.11 6.44
C TRP A 174 16.77 9.08 5.59
N TRP A 175 17.10 7.78 5.66
CA TRP A 175 16.48 6.71 4.83
C TRP A 175 14.95 6.59 4.98
N PRO A 176 14.33 6.77 6.16
CA PRO A 176 12.88 6.71 6.29
C PRO A 176 12.11 7.71 5.41
N LEU A 177 12.71 8.88 5.13
CA LEU A 177 12.05 9.94 4.38
C LEU A 177 11.90 9.60 2.89
N PRO A 178 12.95 9.20 2.15
CA PRO A 178 12.82 8.67 0.79
C PRO A 178 11.94 7.42 0.69
N ILE A 179 11.99 6.52 1.69
CA ILE A 179 11.14 5.32 1.75
C ILE A 179 9.66 5.72 1.74
N LEU A 180 9.26 6.64 2.63
CA LEU A 180 7.90 7.16 2.67
C LEU A 180 7.52 7.88 1.39
N GLY A 181 8.41 8.73 0.87
CA GLY A 181 8.20 9.47 -0.37
C GLY A 181 7.95 8.53 -1.55
N PHE A 182 8.80 7.54 -1.74
CA PHE A 182 8.68 6.56 -2.82
C PHE A 182 7.40 5.72 -2.69
N SER A 183 7.10 5.22 -1.48
CA SER A 183 5.85 4.51 -1.22
C SER A 183 4.62 5.36 -1.55
N LEU A 184 4.59 6.63 -1.15
CA LEU A 184 3.47 7.53 -1.44
C LEU A 184 3.32 7.81 -2.94
N VAL A 185 4.42 8.00 -3.66
CA VAL A 185 4.42 8.20 -5.12
C VAL A 185 3.82 6.99 -5.84
N VAL A 186 4.00 5.77 -5.33
CA VAL A 186 3.38 4.56 -5.90
C VAL A 186 1.92 4.42 -5.47
N ILE A 187 1.63 4.62 -4.18
CA ILE A 187 0.33 4.33 -3.58
C ILE A 187 -0.74 5.35 -3.95
N VAL A 188 -0.42 6.64 -3.89
CA VAL A 188 -1.43 7.71 -4.05
C VAL A 188 -2.04 7.69 -5.45
N PRO A 189 -1.28 7.63 -6.56
CA PRO A 189 -1.86 7.55 -7.90
C PRO A 189 -2.68 6.28 -8.10
N ALA A 190 -2.20 5.13 -7.58
CA ALA A 190 -2.92 3.86 -7.68
C ALA A 190 -4.26 3.89 -6.93
N ALA A 191 -4.28 4.41 -5.70
CA ALA A 191 -5.49 4.55 -4.90
C ALA A 191 -6.50 5.50 -5.57
N LEU A 192 -6.05 6.65 -6.08
CA LEU A 192 -6.91 7.60 -6.78
C LEU A 192 -7.48 7.01 -8.08
N ALA A 193 -6.66 6.33 -8.88
CA ALA A 193 -7.10 5.70 -10.12
C ALA A 193 -8.19 4.66 -9.84
N ILE A 194 -7.97 3.78 -8.86
CA ILE A 194 -8.92 2.72 -8.51
C ILE A 194 -10.22 3.28 -7.94
N LEU A 195 -10.16 4.29 -7.07
CA LEU A 195 -11.36 4.94 -6.55
C LEU A 195 -12.12 5.70 -7.65
N ALA A 196 -11.41 6.38 -8.55
CA ALA A 196 -12.02 7.02 -9.69
C ALA A 196 -12.75 6.00 -10.58
N SER A 197 -12.12 4.87 -10.89
CA SER A 197 -12.77 3.78 -11.64
C SER A 197 -13.95 3.17 -10.88
N SER A 198 -13.85 2.99 -9.56
CA SER A 198 -14.96 2.49 -8.72
C SER A 198 -16.14 3.47 -8.67
N ALA A 199 -15.89 4.78 -8.74
CA ALA A 199 -16.94 5.79 -8.76
C ALA A 199 -17.63 5.91 -10.12
N LEU A 200 -16.89 5.72 -11.22
CA LEU A 200 -17.39 5.89 -12.59
C LEU A 200 -18.12 4.65 -13.12
N LEU A 201 -17.75 3.46 -12.67
CA LEU A 201 -18.23 2.20 -13.22
C LEU A 201 -19.28 1.55 -12.32
N PRO A 202 -20.34 0.96 -12.89
CA PRO A 202 -21.47 0.44 -12.13
C PRO A 202 -21.18 -0.89 -11.42
N SER A 203 -20.10 -1.59 -11.79
CA SER A 203 -19.75 -2.89 -11.20
C SER A 203 -18.27 -2.97 -10.85
N GLN A 204 -18.00 -3.71 -9.77
CA GLN A 204 -16.65 -3.99 -9.30
C GLN A 204 -15.78 -4.66 -10.38
N ASN A 205 -16.36 -5.60 -11.12
CA ASN A 205 -15.64 -6.33 -12.17
C ASN A 205 -15.26 -5.40 -13.33
N PHE A 206 -16.16 -4.50 -13.74
CA PHE A 206 -15.84 -3.51 -14.77
C PHE A 206 -14.78 -2.53 -14.28
N ALA A 207 -14.84 -2.08 -13.02
CA ALA A 207 -13.81 -1.21 -12.43
C ALA A 207 -12.42 -1.88 -12.41
N ALA A 208 -12.35 -3.14 -12.01
CA ALA A 208 -11.14 -3.95 -12.05
C ALA A 208 -10.57 -4.07 -13.47
N ILE A 209 -11.40 -4.44 -14.45
CA ILE A 209 -10.98 -4.59 -15.85
C ILE A 209 -10.49 -3.25 -16.43
N ALA A 210 -11.20 -2.16 -16.16
CA ALA A 210 -10.82 -0.83 -16.65
C ALA A 210 -9.42 -0.42 -16.16
N ILE A 211 -9.11 -0.67 -14.89
CA ILE A 211 -7.79 -0.39 -14.32
C ILE A 211 -6.69 -1.25 -14.97
N PHE A 212 -6.93 -2.54 -15.20
CA PHE A 212 -6.00 -3.38 -15.95
C PHE A 212 -5.77 -2.85 -17.36
N MET A 213 -6.82 -2.46 -18.06
CA MET A 213 -6.72 -1.90 -19.42
C MET A 213 -5.94 -0.58 -19.44
N ILE A 214 -6.19 0.31 -18.47
CA ILE A 214 -5.44 1.57 -18.32
C ILE A 214 -3.95 1.29 -18.09
N LEU A 215 -3.62 0.32 -17.24
CA LEU A 215 -2.23 -0.03 -16.94
C LEU A 215 -1.50 -0.63 -18.16
N ILE A 216 -2.18 -1.52 -18.88
CA ILE A 216 -1.65 -2.10 -20.13
C ILE A 216 -1.45 -0.99 -21.17
N ALA A 217 -2.45 -0.14 -21.38
CA ALA A 217 -2.37 0.98 -22.31
C ALA A 217 -1.20 1.92 -21.95
N ASN A 218 -1.04 2.27 -20.68
CA ASN A 218 0.06 3.11 -20.20
C ASN A 218 1.43 2.48 -20.49
N SER A 219 1.58 1.18 -20.21
CA SER A 219 2.83 0.44 -20.44
C SER A 219 3.16 0.34 -21.94
N THR A 220 2.19 -0.02 -22.76
CA THR A 220 2.35 -0.12 -24.22
C THR A 220 2.69 1.22 -24.84
N MET A 221 2.02 2.29 -24.39
CA MET A 221 2.27 3.64 -24.87
C MET A 221 3.69 4.11 -24.56
N ALA A 222 4.17 3.91 -23.33
CA ALA A 222 5.56 4.23 -22.97
C ALA A 222 6.57 3.41 -23.79
N GLY A 223 6.30 2.12 -24.03
CA GLY A 223 7.12 1.28 -24.90
C GLY A 223 7.17 1.77 -26.34
N ALA A 224 6.02 2.16 -26.90
CA ALA A 224 5.94 2.73 -28.24
C ALA A 224 6.72 4.05 -28.35
N PHE A 225 6.56 4.97 -27.39
CA PHE A 225 7.30 6.25 -27.36
C PHE A 225 8.81 6.03 -27.22
N ALA A 226 9.25 5.15 -26.32
CA ALA A 226 10.66 4.83 -26.16
C ALA A 226 11.27 4.21 -27.42
N GLY A 227 10.53 3.36 -28.13
CA GLY A 227 10.94 2.77 -29.40
C GLY A 227 11.02 3.77 -30.54
N LEU A 228 10.00 4.63 -30.70
CA LEU A 228 9.94 5.64 -31.76
C LEU A 228 11.00 6.72 -31.61
N LEU A 229 11.25 7.19 -30.39
CA LEU A 229 12.20 8.28 -30.11
C LEU A 229 13.63 7.76 -29.82
N GLN A 230 13.84 6.44 -29.88
CA GLN A 230 15.09 5.74 -29.54
C GLN A 230 15.71 6.18 -28.21
N ASN A 231 14.89 6.66 -27.28
CA ASN A 231 15.34 7.22 -26.02
C ASN A 231 14.65 6.51 -24.86
N ARG A 232 15.46 5.82 -24.06
CA ARG A 232 15.01 5.03 -22.90
C ARG A 232 14.40 5.90 -21.79
N ASN A 233 14.55 7.22 -21.85
CA ASN A 233 13.95 8.14 -20.88
C ASN A 233 12.42 8.16 -20.91
N TYR A 234 11.81 7.83 -22.05
CA TYR A 234 10.34 7.85 -22.19
C TYR A 234 9.62 6.73 -21.43
N PHE A 235 10.35 5.76 -20.88
CA PHE A 235 9.77 4.78 -19.94
C PHE A 235 9.27 5.41 -18.63
N ILE A 236 9.69 6.63 -18.30
CA ILE A 236 9.19 7.39 -17.13
C ILE A 236 7.68 7.65 -17.24
N ILE A 237 7.13 7.69 -18.45
CA ILE A 237 5.71 7.96 -18.69
C ILE A 237 4.82 6.85 -18.09
N SER A 238 5.27 5.60 -18.08
CA SER A 238 4.52 4.52 -17.48
C SER A 238 4.99 4.22 -16.06
N VAL A 239 4.03 4.23 -15.12
CA VAL A 239 4.27 3.89 -13.71
C VAL A 239 5.01 2.55 -13.55
N PRO A 240 4.60 1.44 -14.19
CA PRO A 240 5.31 0.17 -14.01
C PRO A 240 6.73 0.21 -14.59
N MET A 241 6.96 0.81 -15.77
CA MET A 241 8.31 0.80 -16.37
C MET A 241 9.25 1.81 -15.69
N ALA A 242 8.72 2.93 -15.19
CA ALA A 242 9.48 3.89 -14.39
C ALA A 242 10.07 3.27 -13.12
N LEU A 243 9.35 2.35 -12.48
CA LEU A 243 9.82 1.63 -11.29
C LEU A 243 10.92 0.61 -11.57
N HIS A 244 11.08 0.17 -12.82
CA HIS A 244 12.09 -0.83 -13.20
C HIS A 244 13.37 -0.23 -13.79
N ARG A 245 13.48 1.09 -13.82
CA ARG A 245 14.63 1.82 -14.33
C ARG A 245 15.64 2.14 -13.21
#